data_AF-A0A2J8U180-F1
#
_entry.id   AF-A0A2J8U180-F1
#
_cell.length_a   1.000
_cell.length_b   1.000
_cell.length_c   1.000
_cell.angle_alpha   90.00
_cell.angle_beta   90.00
_cell.angle_gamma   90.00
#
_symmetry.space_group_name_H-M   'P 1'
#
loop_
_entity.id
_entity.type
_entity.pdbx_description
1 polymer ?
#
loop_
_entity_poly.entity_id
_entity_poly.type
_entity_poly.pdbx_seq_one_letter_code
_entity_poly.pdbx_strand_id
1 'polypeptide(L)'
;STCKKCDCSGNSDPNLIFEDCDEVTGQCRNCLRNTTGFKCERCAPGYYGDARIAKNCAVCNCRGGPCDSVTGECLEEGFEPPTGCDKCVWDLTDDLRLAALSIEEGKSGVLSVSSGAAAHRHVNEINATIYLLKTKLSERENQYALRKIQINNAENTMKSLLSDVEELVEKHWNKPRRRLELQEGI
;
A
#
# COMPACT_ATOMS: atom_id res chain seq x y z
N SER A 1 11.04 -13.86 -10.15
CA SER A 1 11.73 -12.59 -10.46
C SER A 1 12.97 -12.47 -9.59
N THR A 2 14.10 -12.02 -10.12
CA THR A 2 15.35 -11.81 -9.36
C THR A 2 15.55 -10.33 -9.08
N CYS A 3 15.81 -9.96 -7.82
CA CYS A 3 16.15 -8.58 -7.48
C CYS A 3 17.53 -8.20 -8.02
N LYS A 4 17.65 -6.99 -8.56
CA LYS A 4 18.93 -6.39 -8.97
C LYS A 4 19.21 -5.18 -8.09
N LYS A 5 20.47 -5.00 -7.73
CA LYS A 5 20.92 -3.81 -7.00
C LYS A 5 20.77 -2.57 -7.89
N CYS A 6 20.32 -1.46 -7.31
CA CYS A 6 20.36 -0.16 -7.94
C CYS A 6 21.80 0.23 -8.30
N ASP A 7 21.94 0.99 -9.38
CA ASP A 7 23.21 1.59 -9.82
C ASP A 7 22.93 3.07 -10.12
N CYS A 8 23.20 3.91 -9.12
CA CYS A 8 23.07 5.36 -9.12
C CYS A 8 24.43 6.03 -9.29
N SER A 9 25.36 5.34 -9.96
CA SER A 9 26.72 5.78 -10.19
C SER A 9 27.49 6.13 -8.90
N GLY A 10 27.02 5.80 -7.69
CA GLY A 10 27.63 6.27 -6.43
C GLY A 10 27.30 7.73 -6.07
N ASN A 11 26.25 8.31 -6.67
CA ASN A 11 25.76 9.66 -6.39
C ASN A 11 24.49 9.69 -5.54
N SER A 12 24.10 8.59 -4.91
CA SER A 12 23.02 8.54 -3.92
C SER A 12 23.44 9.07 -2.54
N ASP A 13 22.51 9.12 -1.60
CA ASP A 13 22.76 9.44 -0.19
C ASP A 13 23.80 8.47 0.43
N PRO A 14 24.97 8.97 0.88
CA PRO A 14 26.00 8.13 1.48
C PRO A 14 25.61 7.55 2.84
N ASN A 15 24.54 8.05 3.48
CA ASN A 15 24.07 7.52 4.76
C ASN A 15 23.18 6.28 4.60
N LEU A 16 22.76 5.95 3.38
CA LEU A 16 21.99 4.75 3.11
C LEU A 16 22.92 3.55 2.90
N ILE A 17 22.50 2.39 3.43
CA ILE A 17 23.23 1.12 3.29
C ILE A 17 23.24 0.65 1.82
N PHE A 18 22.23 1.05 1.04
CA PHE A 18 22.07 0.75 -0.38
C PHE A 18 21.60 1.99 -1.14
N GLU A 19 21.92 2.05 -2.43
CA GLU A 19 21.42 3.11 -3.30
C GLU A 19 19.90 2.98 -3.46
N ASP A 20 19.18 4.08 -3.21
CA ASP A 20 17.73 4.15 -3.30
C ASP A 20 17.29 4.47 -4.75
N CYS A 21 16.62 3.50 -5.36
CA CYS A 21 16.00 3.66 -6.67
C CYS A 21 14.58 3.12 -6.65
N ASP A 22 13.76 3.66 -7.53
CA ASP A 22 12.40 3.20 -7.75
C ASP A 22 12.38 1.70 -8.12
N GLU A 23 11.65 0.91 -7.34
CA GLU A 23 11.63 -0.56 -7.43
C GLU A 23 11.08 -1.09 -8.77
N VAL A 24 10.34 -0.26 -9.50
CA VAL A 24 9.72 -0.59 -10.78
C VAL A 24 10.63 -0.21 -11.95
N THR A 25 11.07 1.05 -11.98
CA THR A 25 11.85 1.57 -13.10
C THR A 25 13.33 1.29 -12.94
N GLY A 26 13.85 1.33 -11.71
CA GLY A 26 15.27 1.40 -11.41
C GLY A 26 15.83 2.83 -11.43
N GLN A 27 14.98 3.86 -11.55
CA GLN A 27 15.42 5.26 -11.53
C GLN A 27 15.81 5.70 -10.11
N CYS A 28 16.97 6.31 -9.97
CA CYS A 28 17.46 6.80 -8.68
C CYS A 28 16.58 7.94 -8.16
N ARG A 29 16.18 7.88 -6.88
CA ARG A 29 15.21 8.82 -6.29
C ARG A 29 15.83 10.14 -5.86
N ASN A 30 17.08 10.11 -5.39
CA ASN A 30 17.80 11.29 -4.91
C ASN A 30 19.23 11.31 -5.45
N CYS A 31 19.48 12.18 -6.44
CA CYS A 31 20.81 12.43 -6.98
C CYS A 31 21.49 13.56 -6.19
N LEU A 32 22.57 13.22 -5.48
CA LEU A 32 23.41 14.17 -4.76
C LEU A 32 24.60 14.63 -5.62
N ARG A 33 25.45 15.47 -5.04
CA ARG A 33 26.69 15.97 -5.67
C ARG A 33 26.44 16.72 -6.98
N ASN A 34 25.32 17.44 -7.04
CA ASN A 34 24.88 18.22 -8.20
C ASN A 34 24.79 17.36 -9.47
N THR A 35 24.22 16.17 -9.34
CA THR A 35 24.02 15.24 -10.45
C THR A 35 22.53 15.06 -10.76
N THR A 36 22.25 14.57 -11.95
CA THR A 36 20.92 14.26 -12.45
C THR A 36 21.00 13.08 -13.43
N GLY A 37 19.85 12.68 -13.95
CA GLY A 37 19.73 11.53 -14.85
C GLY A 37 19.18 10.29 -14.14
N PHE A 38 18.96 9.24 -14.92
CA PHE A 38 18.29 8.04 -14.45
C PHE A 38 19.08 7.30 -13.36
N LYS A 39 20.40 7.33 -13.49
CA LYS A 39 21.41 6.75 -12.61
C LYS A 39 22.30 7.82 -11.98
N CYS A 40 21.82 9.06 -11.91
CA CYS A 40 22.62 10.20 -11.46
C CYS A 40 23.95 10.32 -12.23
N GLU A 41 23.91 10.01 -13.53
CA GLU A 41 25.08 9.82 -14.39
C GLU A 41 25.55 11.08 -15.11
N ARG A 42 24.85 12.21 -14.92
CA ARG A 42 25.14 13.50 -15.54
C ARG A 42 25.20 14.61 -14.49
N CYS A 43 25.89 15.71 -14.78
CA CYS A 43 25.80 16.90 -13.94
C CYS A 43 24.42 17.55 -14.09
N ALA A 44 23.89 18.08 -12.98
CA ALA A 44 22.61 18.77 -12.95
C ALA A 44 22.67 20.05 -13.81
N PRO A 45 21.52 20.58 -14.27
CA PRO A 45 21.48 21.86 -14.97
C PRO A 45 22.20 22.96 -14.17
N GLY A 46 23.03 23.75 -14.84
CA GLY A 46 23.89 24.74 -14.20
C GLY A 46 25.19 24.19 -13.62
N TYR A 47 25.48 22.89 -13.83
CA TYR A 47 26.74 22.25 -13.47
C TYR A 47 27.36 21.52 -14.66
N TYR A 48 28.69 21.43 -14.68
CA TYR A 48 29.45 20.75 -15.72
C TYR A 48 30.54 19.83 -15.15
N GLY A 49 30.97 18.86 -15.94
CA GLY A 49 32.06 17.94 -15.61
C GLY A 49 31.66 16.47 -15.79
N ASP A 50 32.33 15.58 -15.07
CA ASP A 50 32.06 14.14 -15.10
C ASP A 50 31.45 13.66 -13.79
N ALA A 51 30.17 13.34 -13.86
CA ALA A 51 29.38 12.83 -12.74
C ALA A 51 29.68 11.37 -12.37
N ARG A 52 30.36 10.59 -13.23
CA ARG A 52 30.53 9.13 -13.04
C ARG A 52 31.89 8.77 -12.51
N ILE A 53 32.97 9.21 -13.16
CA ILE A 53 34.33 8.79 -12.83
C ILE A 53 35.01 9.85 -11.98
N ALA A 54 35.13 11.08 -12.48
CA ALA A 54 35.84 12.15 -11.77
C ALA A 54 35.05 12.76 -10.59
N LYS A 55 33.72 12.64 -10.58
CA LYS A 55 32.83 13.17 -9.54
C LYS A 55 32.96 14.68 -9.32
N ASN A 56 33.22 15.43 -10.38
CA ASN A 56 33.64 16.83 -10.32
C ASN A 56 32.62 17.81 -10.89
N CYS A 57 31.31 17.56 -10.71
CA CYS A 57 30.26 18.49 -11.15
C CYS A 57 30.41 19.86 -10.48
N ALA A 58 30.91 20.83 -11.27
CA ALA A 58 31.22 22.19 -10.85
C ALA A 58 30.18 23.17 -11.41
N VAL A 59 29.92 24.27 -10.69
CA VAL A 59 28.93 25.27 -11.11
C VAL A 59 29.38 25.98 -12.39
N CYS A 60 28.45 26.22 -13.31
CA CYS A 60 28.68 27.06 -14.49
C CYS A 60 28.99 28.50 -14.07
N ASN A 61 30.02 29.11 -14.64
CA ASN A 61 30.38 30.51 -14.37
C ASN A 61 29.98 31.46 -15.51
N CYS A 62 28.70 31.42 -15.90
CA CYS A 62 28.18 32.11 -17.07
C CYS A 62 27.25 33.27 -16.73
N ARG A 63 27.49 33.94 -15.60
CA ARG A 63 26.67 35.07 -15.09
C ARG A 63 25.17 34.76 -15.02
N GLY A 64 24.83 33.51 -14.68
CA GLY A 64 23.44 33.05 -14.61
C GLY A 64 22.92 32.35 -15.88
N GLY A 65 23.69 32.38 -16.98
CA GLY A 65 23.38 31.64 -18.21
C GLY A 65 23.76 30.16 -18.15
N PRO A 66 23.28 29.35 -19.11
CA PRO A 66 23.61 27.94 -19.25
C PRO A 66 25.04 27.72 -19.74
N CYS A 67 25.62 26.58 -19.38
CA CYS A 67 26.91 26.13 -19.91
C CYS A 67 26.81 24.69 -20.42
N ASP A 68 27.75 24.31 -21.29
CA ASP A 68 27.89 22.93 -21.73
C ASP A 68 28.16 22.01 -20.52
N SER A 69 27.39 20.93 -20.41
CA SER A 69 27.42 20.03 -19.25
C SER A 69 28.71 19.21 -19.10
N VAL A 70 29.59 19.21 -20.10
CA VAL A 70 30.87 18.48 -20.08
C VAL A 70 32.04 19.45 -19.99
N THR A 71 32.09 20.45 -20.86
CA THR A 71 33.22 21.40 -20.97
C THR A 71 33.10 22.57 -20.01
N GLY A 72 31.88 22.97 -19.64
CA GLY A 72 31.61 24.18 -18.86
C GLY A 72 31.67 25.46 -19.66
N GLU A 73 31.84 25.38 -20.98
CA GLU A 73 31.82 26.54 -21.86
C GLU A 73 30.44 27.19 -21.83
N CYS A 74 30.40 28.50 -21.67
CA CYS A 74 29.15 29.24 -21.68
C CYS A 74 28.52 29.11 -23.04
N LEU A 75 27.28 28.64 -23.05
CA LEU A 75 26.49 28.66 -24.26
C LEU A 75 26.09 30.12 -24.44
N GLU A 76 26.48 30.71 -25.57
CA GLU A 76 26.00 32.05 -25.89
C GLU A 76 24.49 31.98 -26.06
N GLU A 77 23.77 32.42 -25.03
CA GLU A 77 22.40 32.84 -25.23
C GLU A 77 22.48 34.07 -26.13
N GLY A 78 22.11 33.91 -27.38
CA GLY A 78 21.63 35.00 -28.20
C GLY A 78 20.41 35.61 -27.52
N PHE A 79 20.64 36.43 -26.49
CA PHE A 79 19.62 37.23 -25.84
C PHE A 79 19.33 38.46 -26.70
N GLU A 80 18.98 38.22 -27.97
CA GLU A 80 18.06 39.13 -28.63
C GLU A 80 16.67 38.66 -28.24
N PRO A 81 15.85 39.48 -27.56
CA PRO A 81 14.43 39.17 -27.43
C PRO A 81 13.91 38.89 -28.84
N PRO A 82 13.10 37.84 -29.08
CA PRO A 82 12.72 37.47 -30.45
C PRO A 82 12.00 38.63 -31.13
N THR A 83 12.75 39.39 -31.92
CA THR A 83 12.23 40.51 -32.70
C THR A 83 11.85 39.97 -34.06
N GLY A 84 10.55 39.88 -34.33
CA GLY A 84 10.01 39.51 -35.64
C GLY A 84 9.54 38.06 -35.74
N CYS A 85 9.75 37.45 -36.91
CA CYS A 85 9.10 36.21 -37.37
C CYS A 85 9.37 34.95 -36.52
N ASP A 86 10.27 35.01 -35.54
CA ASP A 86 10.66 33.85 -34.73
C ASP A 86 9.81 33.67 -33.46
N LYS A 87 8.92 34.62 -33.14
CA LYS A 87 8.07 34.54 -31.96
C LYS A 87 7.29 33.21 -31.87
N CYS A 88 6.69 32.76 -32.98
CA CYS A 88 5.94 31.50 -33.00
C CYS A 88 6.82 30.27 -32.75
N VAL A 89 8.10 30.33 -33.12
CA VAL A 89 9.06 29.24 -32.87
C VAL A 89 9.37 29.16 -31.37
N TRP A 90 9.55 30.30 -30.72
CA TRP A 90 9.77 30.37 -29.27
C TRP A 90 8.53 29.98 -28.46
N ASP A 91 7.35 30.48 -28.84
CA ASP A 91 6.08 30.08 -28.21
C ASP A 91 5.88 28.56 -28.32
N LEU A 92 6.13 27.97 -29.50
CA LEU A 92 6.05 26.52 -29.69
C LEU A 92 7.11 25.75 -28.87
N THR A 93 8.31 26.31 -28.72
CA THR A 93 9.38 25.69 -27.93
C THR A 93 9.00 25.69 -26.44
N ASP A 94 8.39 26.76 -25.94
CA ASP A 94 7.87 26.81 -24.57
C ASP A 94 6.69 25.86 -24.39
N ASP A 95 5.76 25.80 -25.33
CA ASP A 95 4.64 24.84 -25.30
C ASP A 95 5.16 23.39 -25.28
N LEU A 96 6.17 23.06 -26.09
CA LEU A 96 6.79 21.73 -26.10
C LEU A 96 7.52 21.44 -24.78
N ARG A 97 8.17 22.43 -24.17
CA ARG A 97 8.79 22.31 -22.84
C ARG A 97 7.73 22.04 -21.76
N LEU A 98 6.61 22.77 -21.79
CA LEU A 98 5.48 22.57 -20.88
C LEU A 98 4.80 21.21 -21.09
N ALA A 99 4.68 20.77 -22.35
CA ALA A 99 4.17 19.45 -22.68
C ALA A 99 5.10 18.33 -22.18
N ALA A 100 6.42 18.50 -22.29
CA ALA A 100 7.39 17.55 -21.76
C ALA A 100 7.28 17.42 -20.23
N LEU A 101 7.14 18.53 -19.51
CA LEU A 101 6.90 18.51 -18.05
C LEU A 101 5.59 17.79 -17.70
N SER A 102 4.52 18.05 -18.45
CA SER A 102 3.22 17.37 -18.27
C SER A 102 3.31 15.86 -18.52
N ILE A 103 4.11 15.44 -19.49
CA ILE A 103 4.36 14.02 -19.78
C ILE A 103 5.19 13.36 -18.67
N GLU A 104 6.18 14.06 -18.11
CA GLU A 104 6.97 13.53 -16.97
C GLU A 104 6.10 13.31 -15.73
N GLU A 105 5.16 14.21 -15.43
CA GLU A 105 4.20 14.01 -14.34
C GLU A 105 3.32 12.78 -14.55
N GLY A 106 2.82 12.59 -15.79
CA GLY A 106 2.00 11.44 -16.18
C GLY A 106 2.76 10.10 -16.20
N LYS A 107 4.09 10.12 -16.32
CA LYS A 107 4.96 8.94 -16.38
C LYS A 107 4.78 8.02 -15.17
N SER A 108 4.72 8.60 -13.97
CA SER A 108 4.59 7.84 -12.70
C SER A 108 3.29 7.03 -12.64
N GLY A 109 2.17 7.62 -13.07
CA GLY A 109 0.86 6.98 -13.14
C GLY A 109 0.87 5.80 -14.09
N VAL A 110 1.35 6.00 -15.33
CA VAL A 110 1.42 4.95 -16.35
C VAL A 110 2.35 3.81 -15.94
N LEU A 111 3.50 4.12 -15.33
CA LEU A 111 4.44 3.12 -14.82
C LEU A 111 3.85 2.26 -13.70
N SER A 112 3.09 2.86 -12.78
CA SER A 112 2.42 2.12 -11.69
C SER A 112 1.37 1.12 -12.19
N VAL A 113 0.73 1.42 -13.32
CA VAL A 113 -0.22 0.55 -14.02
C VAL A 113 0.52 -0.53 -14.80
N SER A 114 1.54 -0.17 -15.58
CA SER A 114 2.31 -1.11 -16.39
C SER A 114 3.11 -2.12 -15.57
N SER A 115 3.59 -1.73 -14.39
CA SER A 115 4.31 -2.63 -13.47
C SER A 115 3.39 -3.50 -12.63
N GLY A 116 2.08 -3.23 -12.68
CA GLY A 116 1.10 -3.95 -11.88
C GLY A 116 1.19 -3.66 -10.38
N ALA A 117 1.94 -2.65 -9.93
CA ALA A 117 2.09 -2.33 -8.50
C ALA A 117 0.74 -2.00 -7.81
N ALA A 118 -0.17 -1.34 -8.53
CA ALA A 118 -1.55 -1.12 -8.05
C ALA A 118 -2.34 -2.43 -7.91
N ALA A 119 -2.26 -3.30 -8.92
CA ALA A 119 -2.94 -4.60 -8.90
C ALA A 119 -2.36 -5.51 -7.80
N HIS A 120 -1.04 -5.54 -7.62
CA HIS A 120 -0.37 -6.33 -6.60
C HIS A 120 -0.76 -5.90 -5.18
N ARG A 121 -0.89 -4.59 -4.93
CA ARG A 121 -1.39 -4.07 -3.64
C ARG A 121 -2.81 -4.58 -3.34
N HIS A 122 -3.72 -4.48 -4.31
CA HIS A 122 -5.08 -5.00 -4.13
C HIS A 122 -5.14 -6.51 -3.90
N VAL A 123 -4.31 -7.30 -4.60
CA VAL A 123 -4.22 -8.75 -4.37
C VAL A 123 -3.78 -9.06 -2.94
N ASN A 124 -2.82 -8.31 -2.39
CA ASN A 124 -2.37 -8.49 -1.01
C ASN A 124 -3.45 -8.13 0.02
N GLU A 125 -4.20 -7.05 -0.20
CA GLU A 125 -5.36 -6.69 0.64
C GLU A 125 -6.44 -7.77 0.62
N ILE A 126 -6.74 -8.31 -0.56
CA ILE A 126 -7.69 -9.41 -0.72
C ILE A 126 -7.19 -10.65 0.02
N ASN A 127 -5.91 -10.99 -0.09
CA ASN A 127 -5.34 -12.16 0.57
C ASN A 127 -5.41 -12.02 2.11
N ALA A 128 -5.12 -10.83 2.64
CA ALA A 128 -5.27 -10.52 4.07
C ALA A 128 -6.73 -10.66 4.52
N THR A 129 -7.67 -10.15 3.72
CA THR A 129 -9.11 -10.26 3.99
C THR A 129 -9.58 -11.70 3.98
N ILE A 130 -9.13 -12.51 3.01
CA ILE A 130 -9.43 -13.95 2.93
C ILE A 130 -8.93 -14.67 4.18
N TYR A 131 -7.72 -14.37 4.64
CA TYR A 131 -7.16 -14.99 5.83
C TYR A 131 -8.01 -14.66 7.07
N LEU A 132 -8.41 -13.39 7.24
CA LEU A 132 -9.27 -12.97 8.34
C LEU A 132 -10.66 -13.61 8.27
N LEU A 133 -11.27 -13.68 7.09
CA LEU A 133 -12.58 -14.32 6.93
C LEU A 133 -12.51 -15.81 7.24
N LYS A 134 -11.42 -16.49 6.85
CA LYS A 134 -11.20 -17.91 7.16
C LYS A 134 -11.13 -18.18 8.66
N THR A 135 -10.43 -17.33 9.42
CA THR A 135 -10.36 -17.49 10.88
C THR A 135 -11.72 -17.22 11.54
N LYS A 136 -12.46 -16.21 11.07
CA LYS A 136 -13.81 -15.91 11.57
C LYS A 136 -14.82 -17.01 11.25
N LEU A 137 -14.71 -17.65 10.09
CA LEU A 137 -15.51 -18.82 9.72
C LEU A 137 -15.25 -19.99 10.68
N SER A 138 -13.97 -20.31 10.92
CA SER A 138 -13.60 -21.38 11.87
C SER A 138 -14.11 -21.10 13.29
N GLU A 139 -14.01 -19.85 13.74
CA GLU A 139 -14.54 -19.43 15.04
C GLU A 139 -16.07 -19.62 15.11
N ARG A 140 -16.79 -19.28 14.03
CA ARG A 140 -18.24 -19.48 13.92
C ARG A 140 -18.63 -20.96 13.93
N GLU A 141 -17.87 -21.82 13.23
CA GLU A 141 -18.09 -23.26 13.23
C GLU A 141 -17.93 -23.86 14.62
N ASN A 142 -16.88 -23.45 15.35
CA ASN A 142 -16.65 -23.88 16.73
C ASN A 142 -17.80 -23.44 17.65
N GLN A 143 -18.29 -22.20 17.50
CA GLN A 143 -19.44 -21.73 18.28
C GLN A 143 -20.73 -22.47 17.94
N TYR A 144 -20.94 -22.82 16.67
CA TYR A 144 -22.09 -23.60 16.25
C TYR A 144 -22.05 -25.01 16.86
N ALA A 145 -20.89 -25.67 16.84
CA ALA A 145 -20.70 -26.98 17.47
C ALA A 145 -21.01 -26.92 18.97
N LEU A 146 -20.52 -25.88 19.67
CA LEU A 146 -20.79 -25.67 21.10
C LEU A 146 -22.28 -25.49 21.38
N ARG A 147 -22.97 -24.64 20.61
CA ARG A 147 -24.41 -24.42 20.76
C ARG A 147 -25.21 -25.69 20.53
N LYS A 148 -24.80 -26.53 19.58
CA LYS A 148 -25.45 -27.82 19.32
C LYS A 148 -25.38 -28.75 20.53
N ILE A 149 -24.23 -28.81 21.19
CA ILE A 149 -24.04 -29.59 22.43
C ILE A 149 -24.95 -29.05 23.55
N GLN A 150 -25.02 -27.72 23.72
CA GLN A 150 -25.88 -27.10 24.72
C GLN A 150 -27.36 -27.41 24.50
N ILE A 151 -27.83 -27.38 23.25
CA ILE A 151 -29.21 -27.73 22.89
C ILE A 151 -29.50 -29.19 23.22
N ASN A 152 -28.61 -30.12 22.85
CA ASN A 152 -28.79 -31.54 23.19
C ASN A 152 -28.84 -31.77 24.71
N ASN A 153 -27.99 -31.08 25.47
CA ASN A 153 -28.01 -31.20 26.93
C ASN A 153 -29.33 -30.68 27.51
N ALA A 154 -29.82 -29.52 27.04
CA ALA A 154 -31.10 -28.97 27.48
C ALA A 154 -32.27 -29.90 27.13
N GLU A 155 -32.26 -30.53 25.95
CA GLU A 155 -33.26 -31.51 25.54
C GLU A 155 -33.26 -32.73 26.48
N ASN A 156 -32.08 -33.24 26.85
CA ASN A 156 -31.95 -34.35 27.79
C ASN A 156 -32.46 -33.99 29.20
N THR A 157 -32.14 -32.79 29.69
CA THR A 157 -32.65 -32.30 30.99
C THR A 157 -34.18 -32.17 30.96
N MET A 158 -34.72 -31.66 29.86
CA MET A 158 -36.18 -31.50 29.70
C MET A 158 -36.90 -32.85 29.69
N LYS A 159 -36.34 -33.86 29.02
CA LYS A 159 -36.86 -35.24 29.05
C LYS A 159 -36.85 -35.84 30.46
N SER A 160 -35.77 -35.64 31.22
CA SER A 160 -35.69 -36.09 32.62
C SER A 160 -36.77 -35.44 33.48
N LEU A 161 -36.90 -34.12 33.41
CA LEU A 161 -37.92 -33.38 34.17
C LEU A 161 -39.34 -33.81 33.80
N LEU A 162 -39.59 -34.14 32.53
CA LEU A 162 -40.88 -34.66 32.08
C LEU A 162 -41.22 -35.97 32.78
N SER A 163 -40.25 -36.90 32.85
CA SER A 163 -40.39 -38.17 33.57
C SER A 163 -40.65 -37.95 35.07
N ASP A 164 -39.95 -37.00 35.70
CA ASP A 164 -40.16 -36.67 37.12
C ASP A 164 -41.58 -36.14 37.36
N VAL A 165 -42.09 -35.29 36.46
CA VAL A 165 -43.46 -34.76 36.54
C VAL A 165 -44.49 -35.88 36.36
N GLU A 166 -44.30 -36.77 35.39
CA GLU A 166 -45.17 -37.94 35.18
C GLU A 166 -45.23 -38.81 36.43
N GLU A 167 -44.08 -39.08 37.07
CA GLU A 167 -44.03 -39.86 38.32
C GLU A 167 -44.77 -39.15 39.48
N LEU A 168 -44.64 -37.82 39.58
CA LEU A 168 -45.34 -37.03 40.60
C LEU A 168 -46.86 -37.01 40.40
N VAL A 169 -47.33 -36.95 39.15
CA VAL A 169 -48.75 -37.01 38.80
C VAL A 169 -49.34 -38.36 39.21
N GLU A 170 -48.66 -39.47 38.89
CA GLU A 170 -49.05 -40.82 39.31
C GLU A 170 -49.12 -40.97 40.84
N LYS A 171 -48.15 -40.40 41.56
CA LYS A 171 -48.15 -40.38 43.04
C LYS A 171 -49.31 -39.57 43.63
N HIS A 172 -49.76 -38.49 42.97
CA HIS A 172 -50.87 -37.67 43.45
C HIS A 172 -52.21 -38.41 43.31
N TRP A 173 -52.45 -39.10 42.19
CA TRP A 173 -53.71 -39.81 41.95
C TRP A 173 -53.86 -41.07 42.81
N ASN A 174 -52.74 -41.72 43.18
CA ASN A 174 -52.72 -42.92 44.02
C ASN A 174 -52.76 -42.64 45.55
N LYS A 175 -52.93 -41.39 45.99
CA LYS A 175 -53.09 -41.08 47.43
C LYS A 175 -54.56 -41.28 47.89
N PRO A 176 -54.83 -42.12 48.91
CA PRO A 176 -56.17 -42.30 49.43
C PRO A 176 -56.67 -41.02 50.13
N ARG A 177 -57.85 -40.56 49.73
CA ARG A 177 -58.53 -39.38 50.29
C ARG A 177 -58.96 -39.69 51.73
N ARG A 178 -58.21 -39.24 52.75
CA ARG A 178 -58.65 -39.34 54.15
C ARG A 178 -59.90 -38.48 54.33
N ARG A 179 -61.04 -39.15 54.53
CA ARG A 179 -62.29 -38.56 55.00
C ARG A 179 -62.06 -38.06 56.43
N LEU A 180 -62.23 -36.75 56.64
CA LEU A 180 -62.39 -36.21 58.00
C LEU A 180 -63.78 -36.61 58.48
N GLU A 181 -63.88 -37.77 59.15
CA GLU A 181 -65.01 -38.07 60.03
C GLU A 181 -64.69 -37.42 61.38
N LEU A 182 -65.42 -36.37 61.72
CA LEU A 182 -65.62 -35.93 63.10
C LEU A 182 -66.92 -36.57 63.60
N GLN A 183 -66.80 -37.76 64.20
CA GLN A 183 -67.67 -38.18 65.33
C GLN A 183 -67.09 -37.50 66.58
N GLU A 184 -67.78 -37.04 67.61
CA GLU A 184 -69.18 -36.99 68.07
C GLU A 184 -69.17 -35.98 69.24
N GLY A 185 -70.30 -35.37 69.62
CA GLY A 185 -70.35 -34.60 70.88
C GLY A 185 -71.67 -33.91 71.20
N ILE A 186 -72.59 -34.68 71.80
CA ILE A 186 -73.72 -34.30 72.68
C ILE A 186 -74.91 -33.58 72.02
#